data_AF-A0A382FVL7-F1
#
_entry.id   AF-A0A382FVL7-F1
#
_cell.length_a   1.000
_cell.length_b   1.000
_cell.length_c   1.000
_cell.angle_alpha   90.00
_cell.angle_beta   90.00
_cell.angle_gamma   90.00
#
_symmetry.space_group_name_H-M   'P 1'
#
loop_
_entity.id
_entity.type
_entity.pdbx_description
1 polymer ?
#
loop_
_entity_poly.entity_id
_entity_poly.type
_entity_poly.pdbx_seq_one_letter_code
_entity_poly.pdbx_strand_id
1 'polypeptide(L)'
;MVISRTPFRVSFFGGGTDYPSWYQEHGGAVLATTIDKYCYLTCRYLPPFFPHRFRIVWSKIEICQSIDEILHPAVREALRYFGIDSGLSIHHEGDLPARSGIGSSSAFTVGIMHALYALQGQMVSKLKLARESIYIEQEILKETVGSQDQTSASCGGLNHITFSQNGEITVQTLTIKNERAQDLNDHLMLFYTGIERTAADIAQSYVPEIQSKSRQLNLISEMVGEGIAILNSNESLINFGKLLDDAWKVKRSMSVQVTNTVIN
;
A
#
# COMPACT_ATOMS: atom_id res chain seq x y z
N MET A 1 -21.97 13.56 -5.00
CA MET A 1 -20.78 12.98 -5.66
C MET A 1 -19.63 13.12 -4.68
N VAL A 2 -18.81 12.08 -4.53
CA VAL A 2 -17.64 12.03 -3.66
C VAL A 2 -16.41 11.84 -4.54
N ILE A 3 -15.31 12.48 -4.17
CA ILE A 3 -13.99 12.25 -4.76
C ILE A 3 -13.05 11.91 -3.61
N SER A 4 -12.42 10.73 -3.66
CA SER A 4 -11.31 10.40 -2.77
C SER A 4 -9.99 10.56 -3.51
N ARG A 5 -8.97 11.02 -2.78
CA ARG A 5 -7.59 11.15 -3.23
C ARG A 5 -6.70 10.40 -2.25
N THR A 6 -6.08 9.32 -2.71
CA THR A 6 -5.25 8.45 -1.89
C THR A 6 -3.81 8.49 -2.39
N PRO A 7 -2.81 8.82 -1.55
CA PRO A 7 -1.42 8.87 -1.98
C PRO A 7 -0.84 7.48 -2.23
N PHE A 8 0.10 7.40 -3.17
CA PHE A 8 1.02 6.27 -3.30
C PHE A 8 2.16 6.38 -2.30
N ARG A 9 2.92 5.29 -2.14
CA ARG A 9 3.96 5.16 -1.11
C ARG A 9 5.25 4.53 -1.63
N VAL A 10 6.35 4.94 -1.01
CA VAL A 10 7.67 4.31 -1.11
C VAL A 10 8.04 3.78 0.27
N SER A 11 8.52 2.54 0.31
CA SER A 11 9.02 1.90 1.52
C SER A 11 10.55 1.91 1.49
N PHE A 12 11.17 2.51 2.50
CA PHE A 12 12.62 2.56 2.62
C PHE A 12 13.17 1.27 3.22
N PHE A 13 12.66 0.89 4.39
CA PHE A 13 13.13 -0.28 5.15
C PHE A 13 11.98 -1.05 5.77
N GLY A 14 12.25 -2.29 6.20
CA GLY A 14 11.28 -3.11 6.92
C GLY A 14 10.32 -3.93 6.05
N GLY A 15 10.22 -3.63 4.75
CA GLY A 15 9.27 -4.30 3.86
C GLY A 15 9.53 -5.81 3.77
N GLY A 16 8.50 -6.61 4.05
CA GLY A 16 8.62 -8.05 4.27
C GLY A 16 8.34 -8.45 5.72
N THR A 17 8.60 -7.57 6.69
CA THR A 17 8.25 -7.82 8.10
C THR A 17 6.77 -7.51 8.38
N ASP A 18 6.08 -6.87 7.46
CA ASP A 18 4.67 -6.44 7.56
C ASP A 18 3.67 -7.51 7.10
N TYR A 19 4.11 -8.73 6.81
CA TYR A 19 3.21 -9.85 6.51
C TYR A 19 2.68 -10.47 7.81
N PRO A 20 1.36 -10.76 7.91
CA PRO A 20 0.76 -11.34 9.11
C PRO A 20 1.45 -12.61 9.60
N SER A 21 1.83 -13.49 8.67
CA SER A 21 2.55 -14.74 8.96
C SER A 21 3.93 -14.54 9.59
N TRP A 22 4.48 -13.33 9.54
CA TRP A 22 5.73 -12.96 10.21
C TRP A 22 5.48 -12.15 11.48
N TYR A 23 4.79 -11.01 11.39
CA TYR A 23 4.71 -10.08 12.52
C TYR A 23 3.87 -10.61 13.67
N GLN A 24 2.94 -11.54 13.44
CA GLN A 24 2.17 -12.16 14.53
C GLN A 24 3.06 -12.99 15.46
N GLU A 25 4.20 -13.48 14.97
CA GLU A 25 5.16 -14.25 15.76
C GLU A 25 6.36 -13.41 16.24
N HIS A 26 6.82 -12.44 15.46
CA HIS A 26 8.09 -11.73 15.71
C HIS A 26 7.92 -10.23 15.97
N GLY A 27 6.75 -9.68 15.70
CA GLY A 27 6.59 -8.26 15.44
C GLY A 27 7.17 -7.86 14.07
N GLY A 28 6.84 -6.65 13.64
CA GLY A 28 7.33 -6.08 12.39
C GLY A 28 7.44 -4.57 12.47
N ALA A 29 8.28 -4.00 11.62
CA ALA A 29 8.46 -2.56 11.55
C ALA A 29 8.75 -2.14 10.11
N VAL A 30 8.23 -0.99 9.69
CA VAL A 30 8.46 -0.41 8.36
C VAL A 30 8.74 1.09 8.51
N LEU A 31 9.74 1.56 7.77
CA LEU A 31 9.96 2.98 7.51
C LEU A 31 9.48 3.29 6.08
N ALA A 32 8.39 4.02 5.94
CA ALA A 32 7.80 4.34 4.65
C ALA A 32 7.34 5.80 4.58
N THR A 33 7.28 6.34 3.36
CA THR A 33 6.72 7.66 3.09
C THR A 33 5.71 7.62 1.96
N THR A 34 4.69 8.45 2.03
CA THR A 34 3.87 8.76 0.85
C THR A 34 4.57 9.76 -0.07
N ILE A 35 4.22 9.73 -1.36
CA ILE A 35 4.75 10.63 -2.38
C ILE A 35 3.65 11.54 -2.95
N ASP A 36 4.06 12.52 -3.74
CA ASP A 36 3.20 13.50 -4.43
C ASP A 36 2.52 12.92 -5.69
N LYS A 37 2.11 11.66 -5.62
CA LYS A 37 1.42 10.90 -6.68
C LYS A 37 0.25 10.15 -6.05
N TYR A 38 -0.88 10.13 -6.73
CA TYR A 38 -2.15 9.74 -6.14
C TYR A 38 -2.98 8.82 -7.03
N CYS A 39 -3.85 8.08 -6.37
CA CYS A 39 -5.03 7.42 -6.91
C CYS A 39 -6.25 8.29 -6.58
N TYR A 40 -7.06 8.56 -7.60
CA TYR A 40 -8.29 9.32 -7.51
C TYR A 40 -9.47 8.40 -7.83
N LEU A 41 -10.46 8.41 -6.95
CA LEU A 41 -11.71 7.71 -7.20
C LEU A 41 -12.87 8.69 -7.11
N THR A 42 -13.64 8.79 -8.19
CA THR A 42 -14.93 9.48 -8.16
C THR A 42 -16.03 8.45 -7.95
N CYS A 43 -16.91 8.70 -6.99
CA CYS A 43 -18.02 7.83 -6.65
C CYS A 43 -19.31 8.63 -6.52
N ARG A 44 -20.38 8.17 -7.17
CA ARG A 44 -21.70 8.78 -7.05
C ARG A 44 -22.82 7.76 -7.22
N TYR A 45 -23.95 8.03 -6.59
CA TYR A 45 -25.20 7.35 -6.93
C TYR A 45 -25.56 7.58 -8.39
N LEU A 46 -25.88 6.49 -9.07
CA LEU A 46 -26.38 6.49 -10.43
C LEU A 46 -27.91 6.66 -10.39
N PRO A 47 -28.47 7.66 -11.09
CA PRO A 47 -29.92 7.83 -11.17
C PRO A 47 -30.64 6.59 -11.74
N PRO A 48 -31.88 6.32 -11.35
CA PRO A 48 -32.62 5.11 -11.75
C PRO A 48 -33.04 5.08 -13.23
N PHE A 49 -32.74 6.14 -13.99
CA PHE A 49 -33.13 6.28 -15.41
C PHE A 49 -32.11 5.65 -16.37
N PHE A 50 -30.95 5.22 -15.87
CA PHE A 50 -29.94 4.54 -16.69
C PHE A 50 -30.29 3.05 -16.83
N PRO A 51 -29.99 2.42 -17.97
CA PRO A 51 -30.33 1.01 -18.21
C PRO A 51 -29.45 0.04 -17.40
N HIS A 52 -28.48 0.53 -16.62
CA HIS A 52 -27.57 -0.24 -15.79
C HIS A 52 -27.57 0.32 -14.37
N ARG A 53 -27.17 -0.51 -13.40
CA ARG A 53 -27.07 -0.10 -11.99
C ARG A 53 -25.66 0.31 -11.62
N PHE A 54 -24.64 -0.35 -12.16
CA PHE A 54 -23.25 -0.06 -11.85
C PHE A 54 -22.46 0.30 -13.10
N ARG A 55 -21.62 1.32 -13.00
CA ARG A 55 -20.67 1.71 -14.03
C ARG A 55 -19.29 1.89 -13.41
N ILE A 56 -18.38 0.96 -13.68
CA ILE A 56 -17.03 0.97 -13.11
C ILE A 56 -16.03 1.25 -14.22
N VAL A 57 -15.32 2.36 -14.13
CA VAL A 57 -14.31 2.77 -15.12
C VAL A 57 -12.94 2.68 -14.48
N TRP A 58 -12.09 1.83 -15.04
CA TRP A 58 -10.69 1.64 -14.71
C TRP A 58 -9.94 1.34 -16.02
N SER A 59 -8.99 0.39 -16.04
CA SER A 59 -8.42 -0.07 -17.32
C SER A 59 -9.45 -0.72 -18.26
N LYS A 60 -10.68 -0.94 -17.77
CA LYS A 60 -11.85 -1.39 -18.51
C LYS A 60 -13.06 -0.54 -18.14
N ILE A 61 -14.10 -0.60 -18.97
CA ILE A 61 -15.43 -0.06 -18.65
C ILE A 61 -16.35 -1.25 -18.38
N GLU A 62 -16.84 -1.35 -17.16
CA GLU A 62 -17.82 -2.34 -16.73
C GLU A 62 -19.19 -1.68 -16.59
N ILE A 63 -20.22 -2.31 -17.16
CA ILE A 63 -21.61 -1.88 -17.09
C ILE A 63 -22.41 -3.08 -16.59
N CYS A 64 -22.90 -3.00 -15.34
CA CYS A 64 -23.44 -4.16 -14.62
C CYS A 64 -24.82 -3.87 -14.02
N GLN A 65 -25.64 -4.92 -13.84
CA GLN A 65 -26.92 -4.86 -13.13
C GLN A 65 -26.81 -5.27 -11.66
N SER A 66 -25.85 -6.14 -11.35
CA SER A 66 -25.62 -6.68 -10.01
C SER A 66 -24.16 -6.51 -9.59
N ILE A 67 -23.90 -6.57 -8.28
CA ILE A 67 -22.54 -6.54 -7.74
C ILE A 67 -21.75 -7.78 -8.20
N ASP A 68 -22.41 -8.94 -8.34
CA ASP A 68 -21.79 -10.20 -8.77
C ASP A 68 -21.20 -10.13 -10.19
N GLU A 69 -21.74 -9.27 -11.06
CA GLU A 69 -21.23 -9.03 -12.42
C GLU A 69 -19.97 -8.16 -12.47
N ILE A 70 -19.64 -7.46 -11.38
CA ILE A 70 -18.46 -6.58 -11.32
C ILE A 70 -17.20 -7.44 -11.32
N LEU A 71 -16.35 -7.23 -12.33
CA LEU A 71 -15.09 -7.95 -12.51
C LEU A 71 -14.00 -7.40 -11.60
N HIS A 72 -13.98 -6.10 -11.34
CA HIS A 72 -12.97 -5.50 -10.47
C HIS A 72 -13.13 -6.00 -9.02
N PRO A 73 -12.18 -6.79 -8.49
CA PRO A 73 -12.35 -7.52 -7.22
C PRO A 73 -12.53 -6.59 -6.03
N ALA A 74 -11.64 -5.60 -5.86
CA ALA A 74 -11.72 -4.66 -4.73
C ALA A 74 -13.02 -3.83 -4.75
N VAL A 75 -13.53 -3.43 -5.92
CA VAL A 75 -14.82 -2.73 -6.02
C VAL A 75 -15.96 -3.65 -5.61
N ARG A 76 -16.02 -4.86 -6.20
CA ARG A 76 -17.08 -5.83 -5.91
C ARG A 76 -17.18 -6.11 -4.41
N GLU A 77 -16.06 -6.44 -3.77
CA GLU A 77 -16.04 -6.81 -2.36
C GLU A 77 -16.24 -5.61 -1.44
N ALA A 78 -15.75 -4.41 -1.79
CA ALA A 78 -16.06 -3.19 -1.04
C ALA A 78 -17.57 -2.88 -1.07
N LEU A 79 -18.22 -3.00 -2.24
CA LEU A 79 -19.67 -2.76 -2.32
C LEU A 79 -20.48 -3.76 -1.48
N ARG A 80 -20.07 -5.04 -1.46
CA ARG A 80 -20.68 -6.04 -0.56
C ARG A 80 -20.47 -5.69 0.90
N TYR A 81 -19.24 -5.35 1.28
CA TYR A 81 -18.86 -4.99 2.64
C TYR A 81 -19.71 -3.84 3.20
N PHE A 82 -20.02 -2.85 2.37
CA PHE A 82 -20.81 -1.68 2.75
C PHE A 82 -22.34 -1.85 2.61
N GLY A 83 -22.86 -2.98 2.12
CA GLY A 83 -24.30 -3.14 1.87
C GLY A 83 -24.82 -2.23 0.73
N ILE A 84 -24.01 -2.11 -0.32
CA ILE A 84 -24.26 -1.62 -1.68
C ILE A 84 -25.61 -1.84 -2.38
N ASP A 85 -26.77 -1.37 -1.91
CA ASP A 85 -28.04 -1.65 -2.61
C ASP A 85 -28.39 -0.68 -3.75
N SER A 86 -27.80 0.51 -3.77
CA SER A 86 -28.07 1.52 -4.81
C SER A 86 -27.11 1.41 -5.99
N GLY A 87 -27.55 1.84 -7.18
CA GLY A 87 -26.67 1.92 -8.34
C GLY A 87 -25.57 2.97 -8.15
N LEU A 88 -24.34 2.66 -8.59
CA LEU A 88 -23.17 3.53 -8.46
C LEU A 88 -22.39 3.70 -9.77
N SER A 89 -21.85 4.90 -9.98
CA SER A 89 -20.81 5.15 -10.97
C SER A 89 -19.49 5.40 -10.24
N ILE A 90 -18.48 4.58 -10.52
CA ILE A 90 -17.15 4.63 -9.92
C ILE A 90 -16.13 4.80 -11.04
N HIS A 91 -15.28 5.82 -10.96
CA HIS A 91 -14.18 6.01 -11.90
C HIS A 91 -12.87 6.12 -11.18
N HIS A 92 -11.87 5.41 -11.70
CA HIS A 92 -10.49 5.42 -11.24
C HIS A 92 -9.59 6.16 -12.21
N GLU A 93 -8.83 7.10 -11.67
CA GLU A 93 -7.77 7.83 -12.36
C GLU A 93 -6.55 7.82 -11.45
N GLY A 94 -5.35 7.58 -11.99
CA GLY A 94 -4.13 7.50 -11.18
C GLY A 94 -2.97 8.18 -11.88
N ASP A 95 -2.12 8.84 -11.10
CA ASP A 95 -0.92 9.53 -11.62
C ASP A 95 0.13 8.56 -12.16
N LEU A 96 0.03 7.28 -11.79
CA LEU A 96 0.95 6.21 -12.18
C LEU A 96 0.16 4.96 -12.57
N PRO A 97 0.68 4.14 -13.50
CA PRO A 97 0.01 2.93 -13.94
C PRO A 97 -0.10 1.90 -12.80
N ALA A 98 -1.05 0.98 -12.94
CA ALA A 98 -1.17 -0.17 -12.06
C ALA A 98 0.15 -0.97 -12.04
N ARG A 99 0.40 -1.69 -10.93
CA ARG A 99 1.55 -2.62 -10.80
C ARG A 99 2.94 -1.95 -10.91
N SER A 100 3.06 -0.70 -10.51
CA SER A 100 4.30 0.09 -10.49
C SER A 100 5.16 -0.09 -9.23
N GLY A 101 4.80 -1.01 -8.32
CA GLY A 101 5.57 -1.28 -7.08
C GLY A 101 5.38 -0.26 -5.94
N ILE A 102 4.54 0.76 -6.15
CA ILE A 102 4.30 1.88 -5.20
C ILE A 102 3.04 1.71 -4.34
N GLY A 103 2.49 0.48 -4.27
CA GLY A 103 1.29 0.18 -3.48
C GLY A 103 0.00 0.67 -4.13
N SER A 104 -0.06 0.68 -5.46
CA SER A 104 -1.22 1.23 -6.20
C SER A 104 -2.51 0.44 -6.00
N SER A 105 -2.45 -0.89 -5.86
CA SER A 105 -3.63 -1.73 -5.58
C SER A 105 -4.22 -1.41 -4.20
N SER A 106 -3.39 -1.42 -3.17
CA SER A 106 -3.81 -1.09 -1.81
C SER A 106 -4.24 0.37 -1.65
N ALA A 107 -3.62 1.31 -2.37
CA ALA A 107 -4.08 2.70 -2.42
C ALA A 107 -5.46 2.82 -3.09
N PHE A 108 -5.75 2.02 -4.12
CA PHE A 108 -7.09 1.92 -4.70
C PHE A 108 -8.09 1.39 -3.67
N THR A 109 -7.78 0.29 -2.97
CA THR A 109 -8.66 -0.29 -1.95
C THR A 109 -8.97 0.70 -0.85
N VAL A 110 -7.95 1.38 -0.31
CA VAL A 110 -8.15 2.48 0.66
C VAL A 110 -9.01 3.59 0.08
N GLY A 111 -8.77 3.98 -1.17
CA GLY A 111 -9.53 5.04 -1.84
C GLY A 111 -11.01 4.70 -2.04
N ILE A 112 -11.35 3.46 -2.42
CA ILE A 112 -12.75 3.05 -2.62
C ILE A 112 -13.46 2.92 -1.28
N MET A 113 -12.81 2.32 -0.28
CA MET A 113 -13.36 2.22 1.08
C MET A 113 -13.65 3.62 1.65
N HIS A 114 -12.72 4.56 1.48
CA HIS A 114 -12.90 5.94 1.93
C HIS A 114 -14.04 6.66 1.18
N ALA A 115 -14.12 6.47 -0.15
CA ALA A 115 -15.19 7.06 -0.95
C ALA A 115 -16.57 6.53 -0.56
N LEU A 116 -16.68 5.23 -0.22
CA LEU A 116 -17.94 4.62 0.20
C LEU A 116 -18.38 5.08 1.60
N TYR A 117 -17.43 5.20 2.55
CA TYR A 117 -17.69 5.84 3.84
C TYR A 117 -18.28 7.24 3.67
N ALA A 118 -17.61 8.09 2.88
CA ALA A 118 -18.06 9.44 2.62
C ALA A 118 -19.40 9.48 1.87
N LEU A 119 -19.65 8.54 0.95
CA LEU A 119 -20.91 8.45 0.21
C LEU A 119 -22.09 8.12 1.14
N GLN A 120 -21.86 7.31 2.18
CA GLN A 120 -22.82 7.02 3.25
C GLN A 120 -22.90 8.11 4.33
N GLY A 121 -22.15 9.22 4.18
CA GLY A 121 -22.12 10.31 5.17
C GLY A 121 -21.39 9.97 6.47
N GLN A 122 -20.50 8.97 6.43
CA GLN A 122 -19.76 8.50 7.60
C GLN A 122 -18.31 8.95 7.56
N MET A 123 -17.82 9.42 8.71
CA MET A 123 -16.40 9.73 8.91
C MET A 123 -15.67 8.49 9.44
N VAL A 124 -14.51 8.17 8.86
CA VAL A 124 -13.68 7.03 9.26
C VAL A 124 -12.31 7.52 9.74
N SER A 125 -11.78 6.91 10.81
CA SER A 125 -10.42 7.18 11.25
C SER A 125 -9.40 6.51 10.32
N LYS A 126 -8.21 7.10 10.18
CA LYS A 126 -7.15 6.57 9.32
C LYS A 126 -6.80 5.11 9.64
N LEU A 127 -6.65 4.77 10.92
CA LEU A 127 -6.32 3.40 11.34
C LEU A 127 -7.48 2.43 11.09
N LYS A 128 -8.74 2.85 11.27
CA LYS A 128 -9.90 2.01 10.95
C LYS A 128 -9.94 1.74 9.44
N LEU A 129 -9.80 2.78 8.63
CA LEU A 129 -9.76 2.67 7.16
C LEU A 129 -8.63 1.75 6.69
N ALA A 130 -7.44 1.85 7.28
CA ALA A 130 -6.32 0.96 6.98
C ALA A 130 -6.64 -0.50 7.33
N ARG A 131 -7.11 -0.77 8.56
CA ARG A 131 -7.43 -2.13 9.04
C ARG A 131 -8.51 -2.80 8.21
N GLU A 132 -9.57 -2.07 7.87
CA GLU A 132 -10.64 -2.61 7.03
C GLU A 132 -10.18 -2.85 5.59
N SER A 133 -9.33 -1.97 5.04
CA SER A 133 -8.75 -2.19 3.70
C SER A 133 -7.82 -3.41 3.69
N ILE A 134 -7.04 -3.63 4.75
CA ILE A 134 -6.22 -4.83 4.94
C ILE A 134 -7.12 -6.07 5.00
N TYR A 135 -8.22 -6.01 5.75
CA TYR A 135 -9.20 -7.09 5.84
C TYR A 135 -9.81 -7.44 4.48
N ILE A 136 -10.19 -6.44 3.67
CA ILE A 136 -10.68 -6.69 2.29
C ILE A 136 -9.64 -7.47 1.48
N GLU A 137 -8.37 -7.04 1.46
CA GLU A 137 -7.34 -7.67 0.62
C GLU A 137 -6.90 -9.04 1.14
N GLN A 138 -6.61 -9.16 2.43
CA GLN A 138 -6.08 -10.40 3.03
C GLN A 138 -7.17 -11.44 3.32
N GLU A 139 -8.34 -11.03 3.82
CA GLU A 139 -9.36 -11.97 4.29
C GLU A 139 -10.48 -12.22 3.29
N ILE A 140 -10.90 -11.22 2.52
CA ILE A 140 -11.97 -11.41 1.53
C ILE A 140 -11.39 -11.82 0.18
N LEU A 141 -10.41 -11.05 -0.33
CA LEU A 141 -9.78 -11.31 -1.62
C LEU A 141 -8.70 -12.40 -1.56
N LYS A 142 -8.23 -12.75 -0.36
CA LYS A 142 -7.18 -13.76 -0.14
C LYS A 142 -5.90 -13.46 -0.92
N GLU A 143 -5.57 -12.18 -1.09
CA GLU A 143 -4.33 -11.77 -1.74
C GLU A 143 -3.13 -11.93 -0.80
N THR A 144 -2.00 -12.38 -1.34
CA THR A 144 -0.73 -12.48 -0.60
C THR A 144 -0.07 -11.12 -0.51
N VAL A 145 -0.57 -10.28 0.40
CA VAL A 145 -0.12 -8.91 0.62
C VAL A 145 0.21 -8.64 2.09
N GLY A 146 1.17 -7.75 2.32
CA GLY A 146 1.47 -7.24 3.66
C GLY A 146 0.47 -6.18 4.12
N SER A 147 0.79 -5.54 5.24
CA SER A 147 -0.06 -4.54 5.90
C SER A 147 0.49 -3.10 5.81
N GLN A 148 1.64 -2.87 5.18
CA GLN A 148 2.26 -1.55 5.12
C GLN A 148 1.60 -0.59 4.10
N ASP A 149 1.07 -1.13 2.99
CA ASP A 149 0.64 -0.33 1.85
C ASP A 149 -0.64 0.44 2.16
N GLN A 150 -1.66 -0.28 2.66
CA GLN A 150 -2.94 0.26 3.09
C GLN A 150 -2.73 1.23 4.26
N THR A 151 -1.83 0.88 5.19
CA THR A 151 -1.50 1.74 6.34
C THR A 151 -0.87 3.05 5.89
N SER A 152 0.11 3.00 4.98
CA SER A 152 0.77 4.19 4.43
C SER A 152 -0.21 5.06 3.62
N ALA A 153 -1.00 4.43 2.75
CA ALA A 153 -1.98 5.09 1.90
C ALA A 153 -3.07 5.81 2.72
N SER A 154 -3.54 5.18 3.80
CA SER A 154 -4.55 5.77 4.69
C SER A 154 -3.98 6.88 5.59
N CYS A 155 -2.77 6.69 6.11
CA CYS A 155 -2.22 7.60 7.12
C CYS A 155 -1.55 8.84 6.51
N GLY A 156 -0.83 8.68 5.39
CA GLY A 156 -0.03 9.73 4.77
C GLY A 156 1.23 10.10 5.55
N GLY A 157 2.21 10.66 4.85
CA GLY A 157 3.47 11.19 5.42
C GLY A 157 4.58 10.15 5.56
N LEU A 158 5.69 10.58 6.19
CA LEU A 158 6.82 9.75 6.58
C LEU A 158 6.53 9.11 7.94
N ASN A 159 6.45 7.79 7.99
CA ASN A 159 5.99 7.06 9.16
C ASN A 159 6.93 5.90 9.52
N HIS A 160 7.12 5.72 10.82
CA HIS A 160 7.51 4.46 11.41
C HIS A 160 6.22 3.70 11.75
N ILE A 161 6.01 2.57 11.09
CA ILE A 161 4.84 1.72 11.26
C ILE A 161 5.29 0.46 11.99
N THR A 162 4.67 0.15 13.12
CA THR A 162 4.96 -1.07 13.90
C THR A 162 3.76 -2.00 13.85
N PHE A 163 4.04 -3.28 13.63
CA PHE A 163 3.07 -4.37 13.59
C PHE A 163 3.34 -5.28 14.80
N SER A 164 2.42 -5.27 15.76
CA SER A 164 2.53 -6.05 16.99
C SER A 164 2.10 -7.50 16.78
N GLN A 165 2.62 -8.41 17.62
CA GLN A 165 2.28 -9.83 17.59
C GLN A 165 0.78 -10.12 17.78
N ASN A 166 0.07 -9.25 18.50
CA ASN A 166 -1.38 -9.32 18.68
C ASN A 166 -2.20 -8.77 17.49
N GLY A 167 -1.55 -8.37 16.40
CA GLY A 167 -2.19 -7.77 15.23
C GLY A 167 -2.41 -6.25 15.31
N GLU A 168 -2.02 -5.60 16.41
CA GLU A 168 -2.14 -4.15 16.53
C GLU A 168 -1.14 -3.44 15.60
N ILE A 169 -1.65 -2.47 14.85
CA ILE A 169 -0.84 -1.58 14.00
C ILE A 169 -0.75 -0.22 14.66
N THR A 170 0.48 0.23 14.92
CA THR A 170 0.80 1.57 15.43
C THR A 170 1.51 2.37 14.36
N VAL A 171 1.10 3.62 14.17
CA VAL A 171 1.70 4.54 13.19
C VAL A 171 2.25 5.74 13.94
N GLN A 172 3.56 5.90 13.90
CA GLN A 172 4.26 7.05 14.44
C GLN A 172 4.78 7.91 13.28
N THR A 173 4.22 9.10 13.11
CA THR A 173 4.74 10.07 12.14
C THR A 173 6.11 10.56 12.58
N LEU A 174 7.08 10.43 11.70
CA LEU A 174 8.45 10.88 11.94
C LEU A 174 8.52 12.38 11.68
N THR A 175 8.87 13.12 12.72
CA THR A 175 9.08 14.56 12.65
C THR A 175 10.56 14.83 12.48
N ILE A 176 10.99 15.11 11.26
CA ILE A 176 12.37 15.50 10.93
C ILE A 176 12.42 16.99 10.61
N LYS A 177 13.61 17.60 10.73
CA LYS A 177 13.81 19.01 10.33
C LYS A 177 13.47 19.19 8.85
N ASN A 178 12.86 20.30 8.47
CA ASN A 178 12.54 20.59 7.07
C ASN A 178 13.77 20.57 6.17
N GLU A 179 14.90 21.12 6.64
CA GLU A 179 16.19 21.07 5.95
C GLU A 179 16.62 19.62 5.66
N ARG A 180 16.40 18.72 6.63
CA ARG A 180 16.71 17.30 6.50
C ARG A 180 15.78 16.58 5.53
N ALA A 181 14.51 16.95 5.50
CA ALA A 181 13.56 16.43 4.51
C ALA A 181 13.92 16.90 3.09
N GLN A 182 14.34 18.16 2.92
CA GLN A 182 14.83 18.68 1.64
C GLN A 182 16.10 17.96 1.19
N ASP A 183 17.07 17.84 2.09
CA ASP A 183 18.30 17.08 1.87
C ASP A 183 17.99 15.64 1.41
N LEU A 184 17.00 14.98 2.03
CA LEU A 184 16.56 13.64 1.61
C LEU A 184 15.99 13.63 0.20
N ASN A 185 15.11 14.58 -0.13
CA ASN A 185 14.55 14.67 -1.48
C ASN A 185 15.61 14.95 -2.54
N ASP A 186 16.62 15.78 -2.24
CA ASP A 186 17.71 16.11 -3.17
C ASP A 186 18.65 14.90 -3.44
N HIS A 187 18.60 13.87 -2.59
CA HIS A 187 19.41 12.64 -2.69
C HIS A 187 18.61 11.42 -3.17
N LEU A 188 17.34 11.57 -3.53
CA LEU A 188 16.49 10.47 -4.01
C LEU A 188 16.13 10.66 -5.50
N MET A 189 16.20 9.57 -6.25
CA MET A 189 15.71 9.52 -7.63
C MET A 189 14.74 8.36 -7.80
N LEU A 190 13.65 8.60 -8.52
CA LEU A 190 12.64 7.60 -8.84
C LEU A 190 12.67 7.31 -10.34
N PHE A 191 12.76 6.02 -10.69
CA PHE A 191 12.77 5.56 -12.08
C PHE A 191 11.60 4.62 -12.33
N TYR A 192 10.77 4.94 -13.32
CA TYR A 192 9.75 4.04 -13.82
C TYR A 192 10.36 3.13 -14.89
N THR A 193 10.48 1.84 -14.58
CA THR A 193 11.14 0.86 -15.46
C THR A 193 10.25 0.32 -16.57
N GLY A 194 8.93 0.57 -16.53
CA GLY A 194 7.97 -0.04 -17.44
C GLY A 194 7.74 -1.54 -17.22
N ILE A 195 8.45 -2.15 -16.27
CA ILE A 195 8.33 -3.59 -15.98
C ILE A 195 7.12 -3.81 -15.08
N GLU A 196 6.04 -4.34 -15.64
CA GLU A 196 4.87 -4.72 -14.88
C GLU A 196 5.05 -6.11 -14.25
N ARG A 197 4.96 -6.18 -12.92
CA ARG A 197 4.92 -7.43 -12.16
C ARG A 197 3.86 -7.33 -11.08
N THR A 198 3.13 -8.43 -10.85
CA THR A 198 2.22 -8.48 -9.71
C THR A 198 3.06 -8.70 -8.45
N ALA A 199 3.01 -7.76 -7.50
CA ALA A 199 3.72 -7.89 -6.23
C ALA A 199 3.27 -9.15 -5.45
N ALA A 200 1.99 -9.51 -5.56
CA ALA A 200 1.44 -10.73 -4.98
C ALA A 200 2.12 -12.00 -5.51
N ASP A 201 2.44 -12.08 -6.81
CA ASP A 201 3.10 -13.25 -7.40
C ASP A 201 4.54 -13.41 -6.86
N ILE A 202 5.26 -12.30 -6.72
CA ILE A 202 6.61 -12.30 -6.13
C ILE A 202 6.52 -12.68 -4.65
N ALA A 203 5.55 -12.10 -3.91
CA ALA A 203 5.32 -12.41 -2.51
C ALA A 203 5.00 -13.90 -2.31
N GLN A 204 4.18 -14.50 -3.19
CA GLN A 204 3.86 -15.91 -3.16
C GLN A 204 5.10 -16.83 -3.26
N SER A 205 6.19 -16.34 -3.87
CA SER A 205 7.44 -17.10 -3.98
C SER A 205 8.23 -17.24 -2.67
N TYR A 206 7.96 -16.42 -1.64
CA TYR A 206 8.70 -16.47 -0.38
C TYR A 206 7.83 -16.36 0.88
N VAL A 207 6.62 -15.81 0.82
CA VAL A 207 5.72 -15.66 1.98
C VAL A 207 5.28 -17.01 2.58
N PRO A 208 5.00 -18.07 1.79
CA PRO A 208 4.69 -19.39 2.37
C PRO A 208 5.84 -19.97 3.21
N GLU A 209 7.08 -19.59 2.90
CA GLU A 209 8.29 -20.02 3.62
C GLU A 209 8.92 -18.86 4.40
N ILE A 210 8.15 -17.83 4.77
CA ILE A 210 8.67 -16.58 5.35
C ILE A 210 9.51 -16.83 6.60
N GLN A 211 9.13 -17.85 7.37
CA GLN A 211 9.83 -18.28 8.58
C GLN A 211 11.25 -18.77 8.30
N SER A 212 11.49 -19.38 7.14
CA SER A 212 12.84 -19.78 6.70
C SER A 212 13.74 -18.57 6.36
N LYS A 213 13.15 -17.38 6.18
CA LYS A 213 13.86 -16.13 5.86
C LYS A 213 14.08 -15.25 7.10
N SER A 214 14.00 -15.83 8.30
CA SER A 214 14.06 -15.11 9.57
C SER A 214 15.31 -14.25 9.70
N ARG A 215 16.48 -14.75 9.29
CA ARG A 215 17.74 -13.99 9.30
C ARG A 215 17.63 -12.71 8.47
N GLN A 216 17.10 -12.81 7.25
CA GLN A 216 16.93 -11.68 6.34
C GLN A 216 15.93 -10.66 6.90
N LEU A 217 14.81 -11.14 7.44
CA LEU A 217 13.76 -10.29 7.98
C LEU A 217 14.18 -9.57 9.26
N ASN A 218 14.95 -10.22 10.13
CA ASN A 218 15.54 -9.58 11.29
C ASN A 218 16.51 -8.46 10.88
N LEU A 219 17.40 -8.71 9.92
CA LEU A 219 18.30 -7.67 9.38
C LEU A 219 17.53 -6.50 8.78
N ILE A 220 16.50 -6.77 7.96
CA ILE A 220 15.66 -5.70 7.37
C ILE A 220 14.90 -4.92 8.45
N SER A 221 14.50 -5.57 9.55
CA SER A 221 13.85 -4.93 10.70
C SER A 221 14.81 -4.00 11.44
N GLU A 222 16.05 -4.43 11.69
CA GLU A 222 17.09 -3.61 12.33
C GLU A 222 17.39 -2.33 11.54
N MET A 223 17.42 -2.42 10.20
CA MET A 223 17.63 -1.28 9.30
C MET A 223 16.53 -0.19 9.43
N VAL A 224 15.34 -0.51 9.95
CA VAL A 224 14.30 0.50 10.23
C VAL A 224 14.78 1.47 11.30
N GLY A 225 15.31 0.94 12.41
CA GLY A 225 15.84 1.73 13.51
C GLY A 225 17.05 2.58 13.09
N GLU A 226 17.98 1.97 12.33
CA GLU A 226 19.14 2.67 11.78
C GLU A 226 18.73 3.81 10.83
N GLY A 227 17.79 3.55 9.91
CA GLY A 227 17.26 4.56 9.00
C GLY A 227 16.62 5.73 9.75
N ILE A 228 15.83 5.45 10.79
CA ILE A 228 15.22 6.48 11.65
C ILE A 228 16.30 7.29 12.39
N ALA A 229 17.36 6.63 12.89
CA ALA A 229 18.45 7.31 13.58
C ALA A 229 19.20 8.26 12.63
N ILE A 230 19.50 7.81 11.40
CA ILE A 230 20.12 8.65 10.37
C ILE A 230 19.23 9.85 10.02
N LEU A 231 17.92 9.65 9.86
CA LEU A 231 17.00 10.74 9.53
C LEU A 231 16.83 11.76 10.67
N ASN A 232 17.01 11.36 11.93
CA ASN A 232 16.94 12.25 13.09
C ASN A 232 18.29 12.86 13.51
N SER A 233 19.39 12.48 12.84
CA SER A 233 20.71 13.03 13.09
C SER A 233 21.11 14.07 12.04
N ASN A 234 22.27 14.71 12.24
CA ASN A 234 22.90 15.57 11.23
C ASN A 234 23.95 14.80 10.40
N GLU A 235 23.94 13.47 10.42
CA GLU A 235 24.88 12.66 9.64
C GLU A 235 24.66 12.83 8.13
N SER A 236 25.65 12.51 7.31
CA SER A 236 25.47 12.53 5.85
C SER A 236 24.41 11.51 5.41
N LEU A 237 23.50 11.92 4.51
CA LEU A 237 22.53 11.01 3.88
C LEU A 237 23.17 9.96 2.98
N ILE A 238 24.46 10.07 2.69
CA ILE A 238 25.23 8.98 2.08
C ILE A 238 25.09 7.70 2.91
N ASN A 239 25.04 7.80 4.25
CA ASN A 239 24.81 6.65 5.12
C ASN A 239 23.41 6.04 4.90
N PHE A 240 22.38 6.87 4.67
CA PHE A 240 21.05 6.39 4.31
C PHE A 240 21.07 5.64 2.97
N GLY A 241 21.79 6.18 1.97
CA GLY A 241 21.98 5.53 0.67
C GLY A 241 22.71 4.19 0.77
N LYS A 242 23.76 4.09 1.61
CA LYS A 242 24.45 2.82 1.89
C LYS A 242 23.51 1.81 2.56
N LEU A 243 22.69 2.27 3.51
CA LEU A 243 21.72 1.42 4.17
C LEU A 243 20.65 0.90 3.18
N LEU A 244 20.21 1.72 2.22
CA LEU A 244 19.33 1.28 1.12
C LEU A 244 19.98 0.21 0.25
N ASP A 245 21.27 0.34 -0.08
CA ASP A 245 22.02 -0.67 -0.83
C ASP A 245 22.12 -1.99 -0.05
N ASP A 246 22.40 -1.93 1.26
CA ASP A 246 22.43 -3.13 2.10
C ASP A 246 21.05 -3.78 2.24
N ALA A 247 20.00 -2.99 2.44
CA ALA A 247 18.61 -3.46 2.44
C ALA A 247 18.25 -4.14 1.11
N TRP A 248 18.70 -3.57 -0.02
CA TRP A 248 18.48 -4.16 -1.33
C TRP A 248 19.18 -5.51 -1.51
N LYS A 249 20.44 -5.63 -1.06
CA LYS A 249 21.18 -6.90 -1.07
C LYS A 249 20.47 -7.97 -0.24
N VAL A 250 19.99 -7.61 0.96
CA VAL A 250 19.24 -8.55 1.82
C VAL A 250 17.93 -8.96 1.14
N LYS A 251 17.16 -8.00 0.60
CA LYS A 251 15.88 -8.27 -0.06
C LYS A 251 16.03 -9.17 -1.28
N ARG A 252 17.08 -8.97 -2.08
CA ARG A 252 17.41 -9.86 -3.21
C ARG A 252 17.72 -11.29 -2.78
N SER A 253 18.25 -11.50 -1.58
CA SER A 253 18.51 -12.84 -1.04
C SER A 253 17.25 -13.59 -0.59
N MET A 254 16.09 -12.90 -0.51
CA MET A 254 14.82 -13.52 -0.10
C MET A 254 14.22 -14.38 -1.21
N SER A 255 14.30 -13.93 -2.47
CA SER A 255 13.82 -14.68 -3.64
C SER A 255 14.51 -14.20 -4.91
N VAL A 256 14.81 -15.15 -5.81
CA VAL A 256 15.38 -14.87 -7.14
C VAL A 256 14.45 -14.02 -8.01
N GLN A 257 13.16 -13.94 -7.68
CA GLN A 257 12.16 -13.16 -8.42
C GLN A 257 12.15 -11.66 -8.07
N VAL A 258 12.86 -11.27 -7.00
CA VAL A 258 12.91 -9.87 -6.52
C VAL A 258 13.58 -8.95 -7.53
N THR A 259 14.59 -9.43 -8.25
CA THR A 259 15.29 -8.68 -9.32
C THR A 259 15.31 -9.48 -10.62
N ASN A 260 15.87 -8.90 -11.68
CA ASN A 260 16.09 -9.54 -12.98
C ASN A 260 17.26 -8.87 -13.71
N THR A 261 17.69 -9.44 -14.83
CA THR A 261 18.85 -8.95 -15.60
C THR A 261 18.73 -7.53 -16.14
N VAL A 262 17.53 -6.95 -16.23
CA VAL A 262 17.30 -5.56 -16.67
C VAL A 262 17.45 -4.57 -15.51
N ILE A 263 17.17 -5.01 -14.27
CA ILE A 263 17.25 -4.18 -13.05
C ILE A 263 18.62 -4.30 -12.36
N ASN A 264 19.35 -5.39 -12.61
CA ASN A 264 20.56 -5.80 -11.88
C ASN A 264 21.85 -5.16 -12.38
#